data_AF-A0AA38HUG4-F1
#
_entry.id   AF-A0AA38HUG4-F1
#
_cell.length_a   1.000
_cell.length_b   1.000
_cell.length_c   1.000
_cell.angle_alpha   90.00
_cell.angle_beta   90.00
_cell.angle_gamma   90.00
#
_symmetry.space_group_name_H-M   'P 1'
#
loop_
_entity.id
_entity.type
_entity.pdbx_description
1 polymer ?
#
loop_
_entity_poly.entity_id
_entity_poly.type
_entity_poly.pdbx_seq_one_letter_code
_entity_poly.pdbx_strand_id
1 'polypeptide(L)'
;MQDLTKRTPNFSAREKITFLDIVERYKATIENKGTSCVINEKKNRAWEKITHEFNAETEVSRTVKHLKLLYANLKRKTRKDVAEEHKEQYLKAKVVDEEDRRELNRTGGGNYKPQLDETGAQILAIIEDQVQPLPNFFDDAANYFHDGNSIFYSPKCVIPLRSTHLLLQYLQIFLGVLVLNFGHRLLIWILEMYQLLSLCLR
;
A
#
# COMPACT_ATOMS: atom_id res chain seq x y z
N MET A 1 -26.76 15.39 25.54
CA MET A 1 -25.96 16.61 25.77
C MET A 1 -24.49 16.20 25.77
N GLN A 2 -23.74 16.54 24.71
CA GLN A 2 -22.30 16.25 24.68
C GLN A 2 -21.60 17.35 25.49
N ASP A 3 -20.89 16.96 26.55
CA ASP A 3 -20.11 17.85 27.41
C ASP A 3 -18.98 18.50 26.60
N LEU A 4 -19.13 19.79 26.29
CA LEU A 4 -18.26 20.58 25.41
C LEU A 4 -16.86 20.82 25.99
N THR A 5 -16.60 20.39 27.23
CA THR A 5 -15.35 20.68 27.94
C THR A 5 -14.33 19.54 27.91
N LYS A 6 -14.75 18.33 27.52
CA LYS A 6 -13.85 17.17 27.48
C LYS A 6 -13.18 17.04 26.11
N ARG A 7 -11.85 17.10 26.11
CA ARG A 7 -11.04 16.77 24.92
C ARG A 7 -11.35 15.34 24.50
N THR A 8 -11.68 15.16 23.22
CA THR A 8 -11.84 13.84 22.64
C THR A 8 -10.51 13.08 22.74
N PRO A 9 -10.51 11.79 23.12
CA PRO A 9 -9.27 11.02 23.24
C PRO A 9 -8.51 10.97 21.91
N ASN A 10 -7.19 10.87 21.98
CA ASN A 10 -6.35 10.69 20.79
C ASN A 10 -6.62 9.34 20.13
N PHE A 11 -6.37 9.25 18.82
CA PHE A 11 -6.44 7.97 18.10
C PHE A 11 -5.24 7.09 18.44
N SER A 12 -5.50 5.89 18.92
CA SER A 12 -4.55 4.81 19.10
C SER A 12 -4.00 4.29 17.77
N ALA A 13 -2.88 3.56 17.81
CA ALA A 13 -2.32 2.93 16.61
C ALA A 13 -3.30 1.93 15.97
N ARG A 14 -3.96 1.11 16.78
CA ARG A 14 -4.96 0.13 16.33
C ARG A 14 -6.14 0.81 15.63
N GLU A 15 -6.70 1.87 16.21
CA GLU A 15 -7.78 2.63 15.57
C GLU A 15 -7.37 3.19 14.21
N LYS A 16 -6.11 3.64 14.06
CA LYS A 16 -5.62 4.15 12.77
C LYS A 16 -5.53 3.04 11.73
N ILE A 17 -5.05 1.86 12.10
CA ILE A 17 -4.96 0.70 11.20
C ILE A 17 -6.36 0.28 10.75
N THR A 18 -7.28 0.04 11.70
CA THR A 18 -8.68 -0.30 11.41
C THR A 18 -9.34 0.76 10.51
N PHE A 19 -9.10 2.04 10.79
CA PHE A 19 -9.61 3.13 9.96
C PHE A 19 -9.08 3.05 8.52
N LEU A 20 -7.79 2.78 8.32
CA LEU A 20 -7.18 2.66 7.00
C LEU A 20 -7.69 1.44 6.23
N ASP A 21 -7.90 0.30 6.89
CA ASP A 21 -8.49 -0.89 6.28
C ASP A 21 -9.93 -0.63 5.76
N ILE A 22 -10.70 0.20 6.48
CA ILE A 22 -12.03 0.66 6.03
C ILE A 22 -11.88 1.59 4.83
N VAL A 23 -10.99 2.59 4.92
CA VAL A 23 -10.75 3.59 3.88
C VAL A 23 -10.30 2.95 2.57
N GLU A 24 -9.49 1.91 2.62
CA GLU A 24 -9.00 1.19 1.44
C GLU A 24 -10.14 0.64 0.58
N ARG A 25 -11.21 0.11 1.21
CA ARG A 25 -12.41 -0.38 0.49
C ARG A 25 -13.13 0.72 -0.28
N TYR A 26 -13.04 1.97 0.18
CA TYR A 26 -13.70 3.13 -0.40
C TYR A 26 -12.76 4.02 -1.25
N LYS A 27 -11.48 3.60 -1.45
CA LYS A 27 -10.42 4.43 -2.05
C LYS A 27 -10.80 5.08 -3.37
N ALA A 28 -11.44 4.31 -4.27
CA ALA A 28 -11.81 4.78 -5.61
C ALA A 28 -12.82 5.95 -5.58
N THR A 29 -13.66 6.03 -4.54
CA THR A 29 -14.63 7.12 -4.40
C THR A 29 -14.00 8.33 -3.70
N ILE A 30 -13.27 8.11 -2.61
CA ILE A 30 -12.72 9.19 -1.78
C ILE A 30 -11.55 9.92 -2.46
N GLU A 31 -10.67 9.19 -3.17
CA GLU A 31 -9.50 9.76 -3.86
C GLU A 31 -9.81 10.16 -5.31
N ASN A 32 -11.07 10.12 -5.73
CA ASN A 32 -11.48 10.64 -7.02
C ASN A 32 -11.18 12.16 -7.10
N LYS A 33 -10.46 12.61 -8.13
CA LYS A 33 -10.07 14.04 -8.29
C LYS A 33 -11.18 14.92 -8.88
N GLY A 34 -12.31 14.35 -9.30
CA GLY A 34 -13.43 15.09 -9.89
C GLY A 34 -14.14 16.01 -8.89
N THR A 35 -14.66 17.12 -9.41
CA THR A 35 -15.20 18.26 -8.62
C THR A 35 -16.70 18.50 -8.82
N SER A 36 -17.39 17.67 -9.60
CA SER A 36 -18.83 17.79 -9.85
C SER A 36 -19.64 17.63 -8.55
N CYS A 37 -20.80 18.30 -8.45
CA CYS A 37 -21.71 18.19 -7.30
C CYS A 37 -22.07 16.73 -6.99
N VAL A 38 -22.38 15.94 -8.02
CA VAL A 38 -22.71 14.51 -7.90
C VAL A 38 -21.54 13.71 -7.32
N ILE A 39 -20.31 14.05 -7.72
CA ILE A 39 -19.10 13.38 -7.20
C ILE A 39 -18.87 13.76 -5.74
N ASN A 40 -19.04 15.04 -5.38
CA ASN A 40 -18.88 15.52 -4.02
C ASN A 40 -19.91 14.89 -3.07
N GLU A 41 -21.15 14.76 -3.51
CA GLU A 41 -22.18 14.05 -2.76
C GLU A 41 -21.85 12.56 -2.58
N LYS A 42 -21.37 11.88 -3.64
CA LYS A 42 -20.91 10.48 -3.53
C LYS A 42 -19.78 10.33 -2.51
N LYS A 43 -18.82 11.26 -2.50
CA LYS A 43 -17.74 11.30 -1.50
C LYS A 43 -18.31 11.50 -0.09
N ASN A 44 -19.24 12.44 0.09
CA ASN A 44 -19.85 12.69 1.39
C ASN A 44 -20.58 11.46 1.92
N ARG A 45 -21.39 10.79 1.08
CA ARG A 45 -22.04 9.53 1.44
C ARG A 45 -21.05 8.41 1.76
N ALA A 46 -19.94 8.32 1.03
CA ALA A 46 -18.88 7.36 1.34
C ALA A 46 -18.26 7.63 2.72
N TRP A 47 -18.01 8.90 3.04
CA TRP A 47 -17.49 9.30 4.35
C TRP A 47 -18.46 8.99 5.51
N GLU A 48 -19.77 9.14 5.28
CA GLU A 48 -20.79 8.74 6.25
C GLU A 48 -20.76 7.23 6.51
N LYS A 49 -20.66 6.42 5.45
CA LYS A 49 -20.53 4.96 5.56
C LYS A 49 -19.26 4.53 6.30
N ILE A 50 -18.11 5.12 5.94
CA ILE A 50 -16.83 4.87 6.64
C ILE A 50 -16.98 5.20 8.13
N THR A 51 -17.62 6.33 8.45
CA THR A 51 -17.82 6.75 9.85
C THR A 51 -18.73 5.77 10.59
N HIS A 52 -19.78 5.29 9.96
CA HIS A 52 -20.67 4.28 10.54
C HIS A 52 -19.93 2.97 10.79
N GLU A 53 -19.19 2.44 9.81
CA GLU A 53 -18.40 1.21 9.97
C GLU A 53 -17.33 1.35 11.06
N PHE A 54 -16.60 2.47 11.08
CA PHE A 54 -15.58 2.72 12.10
C PHE A 54 -16.16 2.81 13.51
N ASN A 55 -17.30 3.49 13.67
CA ASN A 55 -17.96 3.61 14.97
C ASN A 55 -18.62 2.31 15.42
N ALA A 56 -18.90 1.36 14.51
CA ALA A 56 -19.40 0.04 14.86
C ALA A 56 -18.28 -0.88 15.37
N GLU A 57 -17.03 -0.65 14.95
CA GLU A 57 -15.86 -1.44 15.34
C GLU A 57 -15.08 -0.86 16.53
N THR A 58 -15.29 0.42 16.84
CA THR A 58 -14.58 1.13 17.91
C THR A 58 -15.48 1.51 19.09
N GLU A 59 -14.88 1.58 20.28
CA GLU A 59 -15.61 1.95 21.51
C GLU A 59 -15.97 3.44 21.55
N VAL A 60 -15.20 4.29 20.87
CA VAL A 60 -15.35 5.75 20.90
C VAL A 60 -15.96 6.25 19.60
N SER A 61 -17.22 6.67 19.65
CA SER A 61 -17.88 7.28 18.51
C SER A 61 -17.18 8.57 18.04
N ARG A 62 -16.90 8.67 16.73
CA ARG A 62 -16.30 9.82 16.08
C ARG A 62 -17.23 10.38 15.01
N THR A 63 -17.08 11.68 14.74
CA THR A 63 -17.79 12.34 13.65
C THR A 63 -17.01 12.21 12.36
N VAL A 64 -17.70 12.37 11.22
CA VAL A 64 -17.09 12.42 9.88
C VAL A 64 -15.94 13.43 9.83
N LYS A 65 -16.08 14.58 10.53
CA LYS A 65 -15.05 15.62 10.58
C LYS A 65 -13.75 15.12 11.22
N HIS A 66 -13.83 14.36 12.31
CA HIS A 66 -12.65 13.80 12.97
C HIS A 66 -11.90 12.82 12.06
N LEU A 67 -12.63 11.95 11.36
CA LEU A 67 -12.03 10.95 10.46
C LEU A 67 -11.42 11.58 9.21
N LYS A 68 -12.09 12.58 8.61
CA LYS A 68 -11.52 13.36 7.50
C LYS A 68 -10.22 14.06 7.92
N LEU A 69 -10.20 14.66 9.11
CA LEU A 69 -8.99 15.32 9.63
C LEU A 69 -7.87 14.31 9.89
N LEU A 70 -8.18 13.17 10.51
CA LEU A 70 -7.22 12.09 10.71
C LEU A 70 -6.58 11.67 9.39
N TYR A 71 -7.39 11.38 8.39
CA TYR A 71 -6.91 10.98 7.06
C TYR A 71 -6.05 12.05 6.40
N ALA A 72 -6.48 13.32 6.43
CA ALA A 72 -5.70 14.43 5.89
C ALA A 72 -4.34 14.58 6.57
N ASN A 73 -4.29 14.44 7.90
CA ASN A 73 -3.06 14.49 8.69
C ASN A 73 -2.12 13.33 8.36
N LEU A 74 -2.66 12.11 8.27
CA LEU A 74 -1.86 10.94 7.90
C LEU A 74 -1.31 11.08 6.47
N LYS A 75 -2.13 11.51 5.50
CA LYS A 75 -1.66 11.81 4.13
C LYS A 75 -0.54 12.85 4.10
N ARG A 76 -0.67 13.93 4.89
CA ARG A 76 0.35 14.96 4.99
C ARG A 76 1.65 14.42 5.60
N LYS A 77 1.54 13.61 6.66
CA LYS A 77 2.69 12.97 7.31
C LYS A 77 3.43 12.07 6.32
N THR A 78 2.72 11.14 5.67
CA THR A 78 3.32 10.22 4.69
C THR A 78 4.03 10.96 3.56
N ARG A 79 3.41 12.00 2.98
CA ARG A 79 4.06 12.81 1.93
C ARG A 79 5.34 13.50 2.41
N LYS A 80 5.35 13.99 3.65
CA LYS A 80 6.54 14.61 4.24
C LYS A 80 7.66 13.57 4.41
N ASP A 81 7.33 12.40 4.91
CA ASP A 81 8.31 11.34 5.16
C ASP A 81 8.94 10.84 3.84
N VAL A 82 8.12 10.63 2.80
CA VAL A 82 8.62 10.24 1.47
C VAL A 82 9.46 11.35 0.82
N ALA A 83 9.05 12.62 0.93
CA ALA A 83 9.81 13.74 0.37
C ALA A 83 11.19 13.87 1.04
N GLU A 84 11.28 13.63 2.34
CA GLU A 84 12.56 13.66 3.06
C GLU A 84 13.42 12.43 2.71
N GLU A 85 12.83 11.24 2.54
CA GLU A 85 13.54 10.06 2.04
C GLU A 85 14.14 10.32 0.64
N HIS A 86 13.36 10.90 -0.27
CA HIS A 86 13.84 11.30 -1.59
C HIS A 86 14.92 12.38 -1.51
N LYS A 87 14.87 13.30 -0.55
CA LYS A 87 15.93 14.30 -0.36
C LYS A 87 17.22 13.65 0.14
N GLU A 88 17.14 12.72 1.09
CA GLU A 88 18.30 12.00 1.60
C GLU A 88 18.98 11.16 0.52
N GLN A 89 18.20 10.47 -0.32
CA GLN A 89 18.71 9.71 -1.46
C GLN A 89 19.48 10.63 -2.44
N TYR A 90 18.98 11.86 -2.66
CA TYR A 90 19.59 12.83 -3.58
C TYR A 90 20.94 13.30 -3.08
N LEU A 91 21.01 13.64 -1.79
CA LEU A 91 22.24 14.05 -1.15
C LEU A 91 23.29 12.92 -1.13
N LYS A 92 22.87 11.66 -0.98
CA LYS A 92 23.78 10.50 -1.06
C LYS A 92 24.29 10.25 -2.48
N ALA A 93 23.40 10.31 -3.47
CA ALA A 93 23.72 9.99 -4.87
C ALA A 93 24.63 11.05 -5.52
N LYS A 94 24.47 12.33 -5.17
CA LYS A 94 25.24 13.42 -5.80
C LYS A 94 26.73 13.44 -5.41
N VAL A 95 27.23 12.54 -4.55
CA VAL A 95 28.60 12.58 -3.99
C VAL A 95 28.95 14.02 -3.61
N VAL A 96 28.03 14.66 -2.89
CA VAL A 96 28.24 16.06 -2.50
C VAL A 96 29.30 16.07 -1.41
N ASP A 97 30.36 16.87 -1.58
CA ASP A 97 31.29 17.14 -0.49
C ASP A 97 30.50 17.59 0.75
N GLU A 98 30.91 17.16 1.94
CA GLU A 98 30.17 17.37 3.19
C GLU A 98 29.90 18.85 3.53
N GLU A 99 30.65 19.78 2.93
CA GLU A 99 30.48 21.23 3.03
C GLU A 99 29.14 21.69 2.42
N ASP A 100 28.86 21.30 1.17
CA ASP A 100 27.64 21.66 0.43
C ASP A 100 26.38 21.03 1.05
N ARG A 101 26.50 19.82 1.64
CA ARG A 101 25.42 19.19 2.40
C ARG A 101 25.06 20.02 3.64
N ARG A 102 26.03 20.68 4.27
CA ARG A 102 25.77 21.60 5.40
C ARG A 102 25.12 22.88 4.91
N GLU A 103 25.52 23.41 3.75
CA GLU A 103 24.95 24.63 3.18
C GLU A 103 23.46 24.46 2.80
N LEU A 104 23.09 23.33 2.20
CA LEU A 104 21.68 23.00 1.90
C LEU A 104 20.83 22.76 3.17
N ASN A 105 21.48 22.44 4.29
CA ASN A 105 20.82 22.21 5.59
C ASN A 105 20.89 23.44 6.52
N ARG A 106 21.31 24.62 6.04
CA ARG A 106 21.35 25.89 6.81
C ARG A 106 19.98 26.48 7.17
N THR A 107 18.89 25.72 7.04
CA THR A 107 17.63 26.11 7.65
C THR A 107 17.67 25.83 9.15
N GLY A 108 17.49 26.86 9.98
CA GLY A 108 17.57 26.80 11.46
C GLY A 108 16.51 25.95 12.18
N GLY A 109 15.88 24.98 11.52
CA GLY A 109 15.02 23.97 12.12
C GLY A 109 15.78 22.65 12.23
N GLY A 110 15.97 22.12 13.43
CA GLY A 110 16.84 20.97 13.71
C GLY A 110 16.54 19.69 12.90
N ASN A 111 17.39 18.66 13.08
CA ASN A 111 17.30 17.40 12.33
C ASN A 111 15.96 16.67 12.53
N TYR A 112 15.08 16.72 11.53
CA TYR A 112 13.93 15.83 11.39
C TYR A 112 14.41 14.49 10.84
N LYS A 113 14.18 13.39 11.57
CA LYS A 113 14.45 12.03 11.07
C LYS A 113 13.11 11.36 10.74
N PRO A 114 12.71 11.30 9.46
CA PRO A 114 11.48 10.62 9.06
C PRO A 114 11.62 9.12 9.35
N GLN A 115 10.57 8.52 9.91
CA GLN A 115 10.42 7.06 9.98
C GLN A 115 9.03 6.74 9.48
N LEU A 116 8.95 6.04 8.34
CA LEU A 116 7.71 5.53 7.79
C LEU A 116 7.13 4.49 8.76
N ASP A 117 5.99 4.82 9.36
CA ASP A 117 5.23 3.90 10.21
C ASP A 117 4.35 2.98 9.36
N GLU A 118 3.83 1.90 9.97
CA GLU A 118 2.95 0.92 9.32
C GLU A 118 1.74 1.62 8.66
N THR A 119 1.13 2.58 9.36
CA THR A 119 0.02 3.38 8.83
C THR A 119 0.43 4.24 7.64
N GLY A 120 1.66 4.75 7.65
CA GLY A 120 2.23 5.54 6.57
C GLY A 120 2.44 4.71 5.32
N ALA A 121 2.90 3.47 5.45
CA ALA A 121 3.03 2.52 4.36
C ALA A 121 1.66 2.16 3.74
N GLN A 122 0.64 1.91 4.57
CA GLN A 122 -0.72 1.68 4.09
C GLN A 122 -1.27 2.88 3.31
N ILE A 123 -1.07 4.11 3.81
CA ILE A 123 -1.47 5.30 3.08
C ILE A 123 -0.73 5.44 1.78
N LEU A 124 0.57 5.19 1.78
CA LEU A 124 1.38 5.29 0.58
C LEU A 124 0.86 4.35 -0.52
N ALA A 125 0.44 3.14 -0.16
CA ALA A 125 -0.23 2.22 -1.09
C ALA A 125 -1.59 2.76 -1.61
N ILE A 126 -2.31 3.56 -0.82
CA ILE A 126 -3.57 4.19 -1.27
C ILE A 126 -3.31 5.36 -2.22
N ILE A 127 -2.22 6.11 -2.04
CA ILE A 127 -1.95 7.38 -2.77
C ILE A 127 -0.73 7.32 -3.70
N GLU A 128 -0.20 6.13 -4.00
CA GLU A 128 1.10 5.90 -4.65
C GLU A 128 1.31 6.79 -5.90
N ASP A 129 0.35 6.78 -6.82
CA ASP A 129 0.38 7.56 -8.07
C ASP A 129 0.52 9.09 -7.87
N GLN A 130 0.18 9.59 -6.68
CA GLN A 130 0.21 11.02 -6.38
C GLN A 130 1.51 11.46 -5.69
N VAL A 131 2.34 10.52 -5.25
CA VAL A 131 3.55 10.80 -4.45
C VAL A 131 4.81 10.64 -5.28
N GLN A 132 4.78 9.82 -6.32
CA GLN A 132 5.91 9.60 -7.21
C GLN A 132 6.31 10.91 -7.93
N PRO A 133 7.60 11.25 -7.97
CA PRO A 133 8.09 12.38 -8.76
C PRO A 133 7.87 12.13 -10.25
N LEU A 134 7.65 13.21 -11.00
CA LEU A 134 7.54 13.10 -12.45
C LEU A 134 8.91 12.74 -13.04
N PRO A 135 9.02 11.76 -13.94
CA PRO A 135 10.27 11.47 -14.62
C PRO A 135 10.72 12.70 -15.42
N ASN A 136 11.97 13.10 -15.24
CA ASN A 136 12.55 14.27 -15.89
C ASN A 136 13.77 13.84 -16.71
N PHE A 137 13.70 13.93 -18.04
CA PHE A 137 14.71 13.41 -18.96
C PHE A 137 15.73 14.46 -19.45
N PHE A 138 15.49 15.74 -19.18
CA PHE A 138 16.21 16.86 -19.84
C PHE A 138 16.98 17.75 -18.86
N ASP A 139 17.10 17.33 -17.60
CA ASP A 139 17.79 18.05 -16.56
C ASP A 139 19.06 17.31 -16.17
N ASP A 140 20.07 18.00 -15.65
CA ASP A 140 21.36 17.40 -15.27
C ASP A 140 21.18 16.33 -14.16
N ALA A 141 20.06 16.41 -13.42
CA ALA A 141 19.63 15.43 -12.44
C ALA A 141 18.72 14.32 -13.02
N ALA A 142 18.62 14.16 -14.34
CA ALA A 142 17.72 13.20 -14.99
C ALA A 142 17.94 11.75 -14.53
N ASN A 143 19.18 11.33 -14.30
CA ASN A 143 19.46 9.96 -13.86
C ASN A 143 19.07 9.68 -12.39
N TYR A 144 18.68 10.71 -11.63
CA TYR A 144 18.48 10.62 -10.18
C TYR A 144 17.35 9.67 -9.76
N PHE A 145 16.26 9.61 -10.53
CA PHE A 145 15.12 8.72 -10.25
C PHE A 145 15.09 7.47 -11.16
N HIS A 146 16.11 7.27 -12.00
CA HIS A 146 16.09 6.28 -13.10
C HIS A 146 16.95 5.03 -12.86
N ASP A 147 17.75 5.00 -11.79
CA ASP A 147 18.53 3.82 -11.41
C ASP A 147 17.61 2.76 -10.79
N GLY A 148 16.98 1.91 -11.61
CA GLY A 148 16.65 0.49 -11.42
C GLY A 148 15.91 -0.01 -10.17
N ASN A 149 16.08 0.61 -9.01
CA ASN A 149 15.15 0.66 -7.90
C ASN A 149 14.17 1.81 -8.15
N SER A 150 13.34 1.70 -9.18
CA SER A 150 11.97 2.14 -8.96
C SER A 150 11.52 1.32 -7.76
N ILE A 151 11.53 1.94 -6.58
CA ILE A 151 10.75 1.45 -5.46
C ILE A 151 9.33 1.62 -5.97
N PHE A 152 8.85 0.63 -6.73
CA PHE A 152 7.48 0.20 -6.59
C PHE A 152 7.33 0.14 -5.08
N TYR A 153 6.57 1.06 -4.50
CA TYR A 153 6.04 0.85 -3.18
C TYR A 153 4.98 -0.22 -3.37
N SER A 154 5.41 -1.43 -3.76
CA SER A 154 4.66 -2.64 -3.52
C SER A 154 4.57 -2.68 -2.01
N PRO A 155 3.38 -2.44 -1.42
CA PRO A 155 3.22 -2.82 -0.03
C PRO A 155 3.67 -4.27 -0.02
N LYS A 156 4.62 -4.62 0.85
CA LYS A 156 4.77 -6.01 1.24
C LYS A 156 3.41 -6.37 1.85
N CYS A 157 2.47 -6.78 1.00
CA CYS A 157 1.21 -7.36 1.39
C CYS A 157 1.67 -8.62 2.08
N VAL A 158 1.80 -8.55 3.40
CA VAL A 158 1.89 -9.73 4.23
C VAL A 158 0.51 -10.35 4.06
N ILE A 159 0.35 -11.14 3.00
CA ILE A 159 -0.80 -11.99 2.82
C ILE A 159 -0.86 -12.79 4.12
N PRO A 160 -1.93 -12.70 4.92
CA PRO A 160 -1.99 -13.39 6.18
C PRO A 160 -1.70 -14.86 5.89
N LEU A 161 -0.70 -15.43 6.60
CA LEU A 161 -0.22 -16.82 6.46
C LEU A 161 -1.36 -17.87 6.50
N ARG A 162 -2.55 -17.45 6.92
CA ARG A 162 -3.78 -18.24 6.96
C ARG A 162 -4.40 -18.51 5.58
N SER A 163 -4.17 -17.65 4.57
CA SER A 163 -4.74 -17.82 3.23
C SER A 163 -3.92 -18.80 2.36
N THR A 164 -2.60 -18.77 2.47
CA THR A 164 -1.71 -19.70 1.77
C THR A 164 -1.84 -21.14 2.27
N HIS A 165 -2.16 -21.33 3.56
CA HIS A 165 -2.42 -22.66 4.12
C HIS A 165 -3.67 -23.33 3.52
N LEU A 166 -4.74 -22.56 3.28
CA LEU A 166 -5.96 -23.07 2.67
C LEU A 166 -5.76 -23.46 1.20
N LEU A 167 -4.96 -22.67 0.46
CA LEU A 167 -4.62 -22.98 -0.93
C LEU A 167 -3.72 -24.22 -1.04
N LEU A 168 -2.74 -24.39 -0.15
CA LEU A 168 -1.90 -25.58 -0.09
C LEU A 168 -2.71 -26.84 0.28
N GLN A 169 -3.64 -26.73 1.23
CA GLN A 169 -4.56 -27.82 1.54
C GLN A 169 -5.44 -28.18 0.34
N TYR A 170 -5.95 -27.19 -0.39
CA TYR A 170 -6.74 -27.43 -1.61
C TYR A 170 -5.92 -28.12 -2.71
N LEU A 171 -4.69 -27.67 -2.96
CA LEU A 171 -3.78 -28.27 -3.95
C LEU A 171 -3.42 -29.71 -3.59
N GLN A 172 -3.21 -30.00 -2.30
CA GLN A 172 -2.89 -31.34 -1.82
C GLN A 172 -4.07 -32.31 -1.95
N ILE A 173 -5.30 -31.84 -1.70
CA ILE A 173 -6.53 -32.61 -1.95
C ILE A 173 -6.71 -32.85 -3.46
N PHE A 174 -6.47 -31.82 -4.28
CA PHE A 174 -6.64 -31.93 -5.73
C PHE A 174 -5.64 -32.91 -6.37
N LEU A 175 -4.37 -32.88 -5.95
CA LEU A 175 -3.36 -33.84 -6.36
C LEU A 175 -3.72 -35.27 -5.90
N GLY A 176 -4.24 -35.44 -4.68
CA GLY A 176 -4.69 -36.74 -4.20
C GLY A 176 -5.84 -37.33 -5.02
N VAL A 177 -6.84 -36.52 -5.38
CA VAL A 177 -7.98 -36.92 -6.21
C VAL A 177 -7.55 -37.21 -7.66
N LEU A 178 -6.58 -36.47 -8.20
CA LEU A 178 -6.03 -36.69 -9.54
C LEU A 178 -5.26 -38.02 -9.62
N VAL A 179 -4.44 -38.33 -8.63
CA VAL A 179 -3.67 -39.60 -8.56
C VAL A 179 -4.60 -40.80 -8.39
N LEU A 180 -5.69 -40.67 -7.60
CA LEU A 180 -6.67 -41.75 -7.40
C LEU A 180 -7.57 -41.99 -8.63
N ASN A 181 -7.89 -40.96 -9.43
CA ASN A 181 -8.76 -41.12 -10.60
C ASN A 181 -8.02 -41.40 -11.91
N PHE A 182 -6.78 -40.95 -12.07
CA PHE A 182 -6.05 -41.03 -13.34
C PHE A 182 -4.83 -41.97 -13.33
N GLY A 183 -4.47 -42.53 -12.16
CA GLY A 183 -3.22 -43.29 -11.97
C GLY A 183 -2.95 -44.42 -12.98
N HIS A 184 -3.98 -45.13 -13.45
CA HIS A 184 -3.78 -46.21 -14.42
C HIS A 184 -3.88 -45.74 -15.88
N ARG A 185 -4.69 -44.71 -16.18
CA ARG A 185 -4.91 -44.23 -17.55
C ARG A 185 -3.78 -43.32 -18.03
N LEU A 186 -3.18 -42.53 -17.14
CA LEU A 186 -2.04 -41.69 -17.48
C LEU A 186 -0.78 -42.52 -17.79
N LEU A 187 -0.55 -43.60 -17.04
CA LEU A 187 0.56 -44.54 -17.29
C LEU A 187 0.41 -45.27 -18.63
N ILE A 188 -0.82 -45.65 -19.01
CA ILE A 188 -1.10 -46.24 -20.33
C ILE A 188 -0.80 -45.24 -21.46
N TRP A 189 -1.25 -43.99 -21.33
CA TRP A 189 -0.98 -42.93 -22.33
C TRP A 189 0.52 -42.61 -22.47
N ILE A 190 1.27 -42.62 -21.36
CA ILE A 190 2.71 -42.37 -21.37
C ILE A 190 3.46 -43.55 -22.03
N LEU A 191 3.03 -44.79 -21.81
CA LEU A 191 3.61 -45.98 -22.46
C LEU A 191 3.30 -46.03 -23.96
N GLU A 192 2.08 -45.65 -24.37
CA GLU A 192 1.71 -45.56 -25.80
C GLU A 192 2.49 -44.44 -26.51
N MET A 193 2.66 -43.27 -25.88
CA MET A 193 3.51 -42.20 -26.42
C MET A 193 4.96 -42.65 -26.59
N TYR A 194 5.51 -43.40 -25.63
CA TYR A 194 6.89 -43.89 -25.69
C TYR A 194 7.09 -44.93 -26.80
N GLN A 195 6.12 -45.84 -26.99
CA GLN A 195 6.14 -46.79 -28.12
C GLN A 195 6.07 -46.08 -29.47
N LEU A 196 5.20 -45.07 -29.63
CA LEU A 196 5.11 -44.28 -30.85
C LEU A 196 6.40 -43.50 -31.15
N LEU A 197 7.04 -42.93 -30.14
CA LEU A 197 8.32 -42.24 -30.30
C LEU A 197 9.45 -43.19 -30.73
N SER A 198 9.48 -44.40 -30.18
CA SER A 198 10.50 -45.40 -30.53
C SER A 198 10.35 -45.97 -31.94
N LEU A 199 9.13 -46.01 -32.49
CA LEU A 199 8.87 -46.41 -33.88
C LEU A 199 9.27 -45.33 -34.89
N CYS A 200 9.12 -44.05 -34.54
CA CYS A 200 9.55 -42.92 -35.37
C CYS A 200 11.07 -42.73 -35.43
N LEU A 201 11.84 -43.38 -34.55
CA LEU A 201 13.31 -43.28 -34.49
C LEU A 201 14.04 -44.46 -35.16
N ARG A 202 13.33 -45.33 -35.90
CA ARG A 202 13.91 -46.40 -36.74
C ARG A 202 13.71 -46.13 -38.22
#